data_AF-A0A1C5X784-F1
#
_entry.id   AF-A0A1C5X784-F1
#
_cell.length_a   1.000
_cell.length_b   1.000
_cell.length_c   1.000
_cell.angle_alpha   90.00
_cell.angle_beta   90.00
_cell.angle_gamma   90.00
#
_symmetry.space_group_name_H-M   'P 1'
#
loop_
_entity.id
_entity.type
_entity.pdbx_description
1 polymer ?
#
loop_
_entity_poly.entity_id
_entity_poly.type
_entity_poly.pdbx_seq_one_letter_code
_entity_poly.pdbx_strand_id
1 'polypeptide(L)'
;MNENNLTQTTNEHDTLQSIVISEVRQKISNTANDAENTAKEKYIAKQKLIESADDMTTHEKLNAMDKNYDRRNQERWQNVFYFAVISFSVVGLAIGSPVAVKNVRRLLTAA
;
A
#
# COMPACT_ATOMS: atom_id res chain seq x y z
N MET A 1 -35.11 18.88 -22.85
CA MET A 1 -33.78 18.44 -22.38
C MET A 1 -33.71 16.94 -22.61
N ASN A 2 -32.68 16.41 -23.29
CA ASN A 2 -32.67 15.02 -23.78
C ASN A 2 -32.23 14.05 -22.67
N GLU A 3 -33.19 13.35 -22.06
CA GLU A 3 -32.97 12.41 -20.94
C GLU A 3 -32.05 11.23 -21.32
N ASN A 4 -32.03 10.84 -22.60
CA ASN A 4 -31.17 9.76 -23.11
C ASN A 4 -29.68 10.14 -23.10
N ASN A 5 -29.35 11.41 -23.33
CA ASN A 5 -27.96 11.89 -23.24
C ASN A 5 -27.49 11.98 -21.79
N LEU A 6 -28.40 12.28 -20.86
CA LEU A 6 -28.08 12.36 -19.43
C LEU A 6 -27.76 10.97 -18.86
N THR A 7 -28.59 9.96 -19.15
CA THR A 7 -28.38 8.58 -18.68
C THR A 7 -27.12 7.95 -19.27
N GLN A 8 -26.80 8.19 -20.54
CA GLN A 8 -25.57 7.71 -21.15
C GLN A 8 -24.32 8.33 -20.47
N THR A 9 -24.35 9.64 -20.22
CA THR A 9 -23.20 10.35 -19.61
C THR A 9 -22.94 9.89 -18.18
N THR A 10 -23.99 9.58 -17.41
CA THR A 10 -23.87 9.04 -16.04
C THR A 10 -23.27 7.63 -16.05
N ASN A 11 -23.73 6.74 -16.95
CA ASN A 11 -23.22 5.37 -17.03
C ASN A 11 -21.73 5.31 -17.41
N GLU A 12 -21.28 6.18 -18.32
CA GLU A 12 -19.86 6.28 -18.70
C GLU A 12 -18.99 6.81 -17.54
N HIS A 13 -19.51 7.73 -16.73
CA HIS A 13 -18.83 8.28 -15.56
C HIS A 13 -18.66 7.24 -14.44
N ASP A 14 -19.72 6.51 -14.10
CA ASP A 14 -19.70 5.43 -13.10
C ASP A 14 -18.71 4.32 -13.51
N THR A 15 -18.66 4.01 -14.82
CA THR A 15 -17.72 3.04 -15.39
C THR A 15 -16.27 3.52 -15.24
N LEU A 16 -15.96 4.77 -15.61
CA LEU A 16 -14.62 5.34 -15.45
C LEU A 16 -14.17 5.41 -13.99
N GLN A 17 -15.07 5.79 -13.08
CA GLN A 17 -14.78 5.85 -11.65
C GLN A 17 -14.44 4.47 -11.09
N SER A 18 -15.20 3.44 -11.44
CA SER A 18 -14.93 2.07 -10.99
C SER A 18 -13.59 1.53 -11.49
N ILE A 19 -13.23 1.81 -12.75
CA ILE A 19 -11.94 1.45 -13.33
C ILE A 19 -10.80 2.13 -12.56
N VAL A 20 -10.88 3.45 -12.35
CA VAL A 20 -9.83 4.20 -11.64
C VAL A 20 -9.68 3.70 -10.20
N ILE A 21 -10.78 3.43 -9.49
CA ILE A 21 -10.71 2.87 -8.13
C ILE A 21 -10.03 1.50 -8.12
N SER A 22 -10.32 0.64 -9.11
CA SER A 22 -9.68 -0.66 -9.25
C SER A 22 -8.17 -0.54 -9.49
N GLU A 23 -7.77 0.34 -10.43
CA GLU A 23 -6.36 0.62 -10.73
C GLU A 23 -5.61 1.14 -9.50
N VAL A 24 -6.19 2.09 -8.74
CA VAL A 24 -5.63 2.60 -7.49
C VAL A 24 -5.40 1.46 -6.49
N ARG A 25 -6.44 0.64 -6.26
CA ARG A 25 -6.35 -0.49 -5.32
C ARG A 25 -5.27 -1.47 -5.71
N GLN A 26 -5.18 -1.80 -7.00
CA GLN A 26 -4.17 -2.72 -7.51
C GLN A 26 -2.75 -2.16 -7.35
N LYS A 27 -2.51 -0.90 -7.73
CA LYS A 27 -1.18 -0.26 -7.57
C LYS A 27 -0.77 -0.21 -6.10
N ILE A 28 -1.68 0.20 -5.21
CA ILE A 28 -1.40 0.22 -3.77
C ILE A 28 -1.10 -1.18 -3.23
N SER A 29 -1.90 -2.19 -3.62
CA SER A 29 -1.67 -3.57 -3.18
C SER A 29 -0.31 -4.11 -3.65
N ASN A 30 0.07 -3.83 -4.90
CA ASN A 30 1.37 -4.25 -5.42
C ASN A 30 2.51 -3.58 -4.65
N THR A 31 2.46 -2.26 -4.48
CA THR A 31 3.48 -1.53 -3.71
C THR A 31 3.55 -1.98 -2.24
N ALA A 32 2.40 -2.29 -1.62
CA ALA A 32 2.38 -2.82 -0.26
C ALA A 32 3.04 -4.20 -0.17
N ASN A 33 2.76 -5.09 -1.12
CA ASN A 33 3.38 -6.42 -1.20
C ASN A 33 4.89 -6.33 -1.44
N ASP A 34 5.34 -5.45 -2.34
CA ASP A 34 6.76 -5.24 -2.61
C ASP A 34 7.48 -4.72 -1.36
N ALA A 35 6.91 -3.73 -0.68
CA ALA A 35 7.44 -3.20 0.58
C ALA A 35 7.50 -4.29 1.68
N GLU A 36 6.47 -5.15 1.77
CA GLU A 36 6.48 -6.27 2.71
C GLU A 36 7.57 -7.30 2.38
N ASN A 37 7.76 -7.62 1.10
CA ASN A 37 8.79 -8.55 0.66
C ASN A 37 10.20 -8.03 0.93
N THR A 38 10.48 -6.77 0.60
CA THR A 38 11.76 -6.13 0.95
C THR A 38 12.00 -6.10 2.46
N ALA A 39 10.97 -5.80 3.25
CA ALA A 39 11.08 -5.87 4.71
C ALA A 39 11.35 -7.30 5.20
N LYS A 40 10.68 -8.32 4.66
CA LYS A 40 10.92 -9.73 5.00
C LYS A 40 12.39 -10.10 4.79
N GLU A 41 12.94 -9.78 3.62
CA GLU A 41 14.35 -10.07 3.30
C GLU A 41 15.31 -9.38 4.26
N LYS A 42 15.09 -8.09 4.55
CA LYS A 42 15.86 -7.31 5.55
C LYS A 42 15.89 -8.02 6.91
N TYR A 43 14.74 -8.48 7.41
CA TYR A 43 14.65 -9.10 8.75
C TYR A 43 15.16 -10.54 8.80
N ILE A 44 15.03 -11.30 7.71
CA ILE A 44 15.66 -12.62 7.56
C ILE A 44 17.18 -12.49 7.56
N ALA A 45 17.73 -11.50 6.84
CA ALA A 45 19.17 -11.25 6.82
C ALA A 45 19.68 -10.88 8.23
N LYS A 46 18.96 -10.03 8.95
CA LYS A 46 19.28 -9.69 10.35
C LYS A 46 19.26 -10.89 11.28
N GLN A 47 18.26 -11.77 11.15
CA GLN A 47 18.18 -13.00 11.94
C GLN A 47 19.41 -13.88 11.70
N LYS A 48 19.80 -14.09 10.43
CA LYS A 48 21.01 -14.87 10.10
C LYS A 48 22.28 -14.29 10.74
N LEU A 49 22.43 -12.95 10.74
CA LEU A 49 23.57 -12.28 11.38
C LEU A 49 23.59 -12.48 12.90
N ILE A 50 22.43 -12.44 13.56
CA ILE A 50 22.32 -12.70 15.01
C ILE A 50 22.67 -14.16 15.32
N GLU A 51 22.17 -15.10 14.52
CA GLU A 51 22.45 -16.53 14.68
C GLU A 51 23.94 -16.84 14.51
N SER A 52 24.60 -16.24 13.51
CA SER A 52 26.02 -16.45 13.20
C SER A 52 27.01 -15.68 14.08
N ALA A 53 26.55 -14.82 14.98
CA ALA A 53 27.45 -14.02 15.83
C ALA A 53 28.12 -14.90 16.90
N ASP A 54 29.45 -15.03 16.87
CA ASP A 54 30.20 -15.88 17.82
C ASP A 54 30.54 -15.16 19.13
N ASP A 55 30.46 -13.82 19.13
CA ASP A 55 30.77 -12.93 20.25
C ASP A 55 29.57 -12.66 21.18
N MET A 56 28.40 -13.24 20.87
CA MET A 56 27.17 -13.07 21.64
C MET A 56 26.83 -14.30 22.47
N THR A 57 26.45 -14.08 23.72
CA THR A 57 25.85 -15.11 24.57
C THR A 57 24.47 -15.54 24.06
N THR A 58 23.99 -16.71 24.48
CA THR A 58 22.63 -17.19 24.16
C THR A 58 21.55 -16.18 24.57
N HIS A 59 21.69 -15.55 25.74
CA HIS A 59 20.74 -14.56 26.23
C HIS A 59 20.73 -13.30 25.34
N GLU A 60 21.89 -12.82 24.93
CA GLU A 60 21.99 -11.67 24.02
C GLU A 60 21.39 -11.97 22.65
N LYS A 61 21.61 -13.18 22.12
CA LYS A 61 21.00 -13.61 20.85
C LYS A 61 19.48 -13.61 20.93
N LEU A 62 18.90 -14.20 21.99
CA LEU A 62 17.45 -14.22 22.20
C LEU A 62 16.88 -12.80 22.28
N ASN A 63 17.48 -11.93 23.10
CA ASN A 63 17.05 -10.53 23.22
C ASN A 63 17.17 -9.75 21.90
N ALA A 64 18.22 -10.00 21.11
CA ALA A 64 18.37 -9.40 19.78
C ALA A 64 17.31 -9.92 18.81
N MET A 65 16.95 -11.20 18.89
CA MET A 65 15.92 -11.82 18.07
C MET A 65 14.53 -11.24 18.38
N ASP A 66 14.20 -11.09 19.66
CA ASP A 66 12.95 -10.48 20.13
C ASP A 66 12.83 -9.03 19.64
N LYS A 67 13.88 -8.22 19.81
CA LYS A 67 13.92 -6.84 19.30
C LYS A 67 13.79 -6.77 17.78
N ASN A 68 14.38 -7.71 17.06
CA ASN A 68 14.27 -7.81 15.61
C ASN A 68 12.83 -8.11 15.18
N TYR A 69 12.14 -9.00 15.91
CA TYR A 69 10.74 -9.32 15.69
C TYR A 69 9.82 -8.14 16.00
N ASP A 70 9.98 -7.51 17.16
CA ASP A 70 9.20 -6.35 17.58
C ASP A 70 9.31 -5.20 16.59
N ARG A 71 10.54 -4.91 16.14
CA ARG A 71 10.75 -3.85 15.15
C ARG A 71 10.11 -4.18 13.82
N ARG A 72 10.20 -5.43 13.35
CA ARG A 72 9.51 -5.86 12.13
C ARG A 72 8.01 -5.69 12.25
N ASN A 73 7.42 -6.08 13.38
CA ASN A 73 6.00 -5.94 13.62
C ASN A 73 5.59 -4.45 13.64
N GLN A 74 6.36 -3.60 14.31
CA GLN A 74 6.13 -2.16 14.34
C GLN A 74 6.19 -1.53 12.94
N GLU A 75 7.23 -1.81 12.15
CA GLU A 75 7.36 -1.33 10.77
C GLU A 75 6.21 -1.85 9.89
N ARG A 76 5.78 -3.10 10.07
CA ARG A 76 4.63 -3.66 9.36
C ARG A 76 3.34 -2.90 9.68
N TRP A 77 3.08 -2.64 10.95
CA TRP A 77 1.90 -1.87 11.38
C TRP A 77 1.94 -0.43 10.85
N GLN A 78 3.10 0.21 10.92
CA GLN A 78 3.29 1.55 10.36
C GLN A 78 3.00 1.56 8.85
N ASN A 79 3.51 0.58 8.09
CA ASN A 79 3.22 0.45 6.66
C ASN A 79 1.72 0.22 6.41
N VAL A 80 1.05 -0.64 7.18
CA VAL A 80 -0.40 -0.86 7.08
C VAL A 80 -1.16 0.46 7.27
N PHE A 81 -0.80 1.26 8.28
CA PHE A 81 -1.44 2.57 8.49
C PHE A 81 -1.17 3.53 7.34
N TYR A 82 0.07 3.61 6.83
CA TYR A 82 0.39 4.45 5.68
C TYR A 82 -0.42 4.06 4.44
N PHE A 83 -0.46 2.77 4.09
CA PHE A 83 -1.22 2.31 2.94
C PHE A 83 -2.73 2.48 3.12
N ALA A 84 -3.26 2.31 4.34
CA ALA A 84 -4.66 2.59 4.64
C ALA A 84 -5.00 4.07 4.40
N VAL A 85 -4.20 5.00 4.95
CA VAL A 85 -4.41 6.44 4.79
C VAL A 85 -4.32 6.87 3.32
N ILE A 86 -3.31 6.40 2.59
CA ILE A 86 -3.16 6.68 1.15
C ILE A 86 -4.36 6.14 0.37
N SER A 87 -4.77 4.90 0.66
CA SER A 87 -5.93 4.28 0.00
C SER A 87 -7.21 5.09 0.21
N PHE A 88 -7.53 5.44 1.45
CA PHE A 88 -8.73 6.22 1.75
C PHE A 88 -8.69 7.61 1.12
N SER A 89 -7.51 8.25 1.10
CA SER A 89 -7.35 9.58 0.50
C SER A 89 -7.59 9.55 -1.02
N VAL A 90 -6.93 8.63 -1.74
CA VAL A 90 -7.04 8.56 -3.21
C VAL A 90 -8.41 8.05 -3.66
N VAL A 91 -8.95 7.03 -2.99
CA VAL A 91 -10.30 6.52 -3.30
C VAL A 91 -11.36 7.56 -2.96
N GLY A 92 -11.23 8.27 -1.83
CA GLY A 92 -12.14 9.36 -1.46
C GLY A 92 -12.15 10.49 -2.49
N LEU A 93 -10.99 10.87 -3.02
CA LEU A 93 -10.89 11.84 -4.11
C LEU A 93 -11.55 11.34 -5.40
N ALA A 94 -11.38 10.07 -5.75
CA ALA A 94 -12.00 9.48 -6.94
C ALA A 94 -13.54 9.42 -6.85
N ILE A 95 -14.13 9.43 -5.65
CA ILE A 95 -15.59 9.44 -5.46
C ILE A 95 -16.16 10.87 -5.51
N GLY A 96 -15.36 11.89 -5.20
CA GLY A 96 -15.87 13.25 -4.96
C GLY A 96 -16.30 14.03 -6.21
N SER A 97 -15.71 13.81 -7.39
CA SER A 97 -16.15 14.46 -8.64
C SER A 97 -15.53 13.84 -9.92
N PRO A 98 -16.16 14.01 -11.09
CA PRO A 98 -15.59 13.60 -12.38
C PRO A 98 -14.22 14.23 -12.69
N VAL A 99 -14.02 15.49 -12.29
CA VAL A 99 -12.73 16.21 -12.47
C VAL A 99 -11.64 15.55 -11.62
N ALA A 100 -11.97 15.15 -10.39
CA ALA A 100 -11.05 14.45 -9.51
C ALA A 100 -10.68 13.06 -10.04
N VAL A 101 -11.63 12.28 -10.58
CA VAL A 101 -11.34 10.99 -11.25
C VAL A 101 -10.29 11.15 -12.35
N LYS A 102 -10.45 12.16 -13.22
CA LYS A 102 -9.50 12.43 -14.31
C LYS A 102 -8.11 12.82 -13.80
N ASN A 103 -8.04 13.59 -12.72
CA ASN A 103 -6.77 13.99 -12.11
C ASN A 103 -6.07 12.81 -11.42
N VAL A 104 -6.80 11.96 -10.70
CA VAL A 104 -6.27 10.72 -10.11
C VAL A 104 -5.74 9.81 -11.21
N ARG A 105 -6.49 9.60 -12.30
CA ARG A 105 -6.03 8.79 -13.43
C ARG A 105 -4.75 9.32 -14.08
N ARG A 106 -4.64 10.64 -14.25
CA ARG A 106 -3.40 11.29 -14.74
C ARG A 106 -2.23 11.03 -13.80
N LEU A 107 -2.44 11.15 -12.50
CA LEU A 107 -1.42 10.87 -11.49
C LEU A 107 -0.97 9.40 -11.53
N LEU A 108 -1.90 8.46 -11.70
CA LEU A 108 -1.58 7.03 -11.84
C LEU A 108 -0.79 6.69 -13.10
N THR A 109 -1.01 7.44 -14.19
CA THR A 109 -0.32 7.22 -15.48
C THR A 109 1.05 7.89 -15.52
N ALA A 110 1.24 8.97 -14.75
CA ALA A 110 2.52 9.69 -14.65
C ALA A 110 3.52 9.04 -13.67
N ALA A 111 3.04 8.14 -12.80
CA ALA A 111 3.81 7.44 -11.78
C ALA A 111 4.09 5.99 -12.17
#